data_AF-A0A2D8QV12-F1
#
_entry.id   AF-A0A2D8QV12-F1
#
_cell.length_a   1.000
_cell.length_b   1.000
_cell.length_c   1.000
_cell.angle_alpha   90.00
_cell.angle_beta   90.00
_cell.angle_gamma   90.00
#
_symmetry.space_group_name_H-M   'P 1'
#
loop_
_entity.id
_entity.type
_entity.pdbx_description
1 polymer ?
#
loop_
_entity_poly.entity_id
_entity_poly.type
_entity_poly.pdbx_seq_one_letter_code
_entity_poly.pdbx_strand_id
1 'polypeptide(L)'
;MIGLINEIAGENSLIWQARILMLHETVLVVGEEKARHNPMLQDYLYDQAAVEPARQRILALMDYLTKHINKSESGYLIGDNLTAADIYYAYISNVIRPQSHELNPMPQGLRTSYELVEKLFGKVPSVLIDFRDRIFEKHLELPVNF
;
A
#
# COMPACT_ATOMS: atom_id res chain seq x y z
N MET A 1 4.67 17.63 6.60
CA MET A 1 4.83 16.82 5.37
C MET A 1 5.82 15.67 5.56
N ILE A 2 7.06 15.93 5.98
CA ILE A 2 8.11 14.91 6.14
C ILE A 2 7.64 13.73 7.02
N GLY A 3 6.98 14.00 8.15
CA GLY A 3 6.45 12.94 9.02
C GLY A 3 5.44 12.01 8.33
N LEU A 4 4.48 12.55 7.58
CA LEU A 4 3.45 11.72 6.93
C LEU A 4 4.04 10.89 5.77
N ILE A 5 4.96 11.46 5.00
CA ILE A 5 5.67 10.70 3.97
C ILE A 5 6.50 9.59 4.60
N ASN A 6 7.11 9.82 5.76
CA ASN A 6 7.84 8.77 6.46
C ASN A 6 6.92 7.59 6.86
N GLU A 7 5.69 7.87 7.32
CA GLU A 7 4.71 6.81 7.64
C GLU A 7 4.21 6.04 6.41
N ILE A 8 4.25 6.65 5.22
CA ILE A 8 3.76 6.03 3.98
C ILE A 8 4.88 5.30 3.21
N ALA A 9 6.05 5.93 3.10
CA ALA A 9 7.11 5.53 2.17
C ALA A 9 8.51 5.40 2.80
N GLY A 10 8.67 5.78 4.07
CA GLY A 10 9.94 5.67 4.79
C GLY A 10 10.33 4.24 5.15
N GLU A 11 11.44 4.09 5.88
CA GLU A 11 11.77 2.80 6.46
C GLU A 11 10.73 2.38 7.50
N ASN A 12 10.39 1.09 7.55
CA ASN A 12 9.38 0.54 8.46
C ASN A 12 7.95 1.13 8.30
N SER A 13 7.70 1.83 7.18
CA SER A 13 6.43 2.46 6.81
C SER A 13 5.41 1.49 6.17
N LEU A 14 4.27 2.01 5.71
CA LEU A 14 3.25 1.26 4.96
C LEU A 14 3.85 0.35 3.88
N ILE A 15 4.65 0.90 2.95
CA ILE A 15 5.18 0.12 1.83
C ILE A 15 6.14 -0.99 2.31
N TRP A 16 6.88 -0.73 3.39
CA TRP A 16 7.78 -1.70 3.99
C TRP A 16 7.02 -2.83 4.68
N GLN A 17 5.99 -2.49 5.46
CA GLN A 17 5.12 -3.49 6.11
C GLN A 17 4.37 -4.33 5.06
N ALA A 18 3.87 -3.70 3.99
CA ALA A 18 3.15 -4.40 2.93
C ALA A 18 4.05 -5.43 2.24
N ARG A 19 5.34 -5.15 2.08
CA ARG A 19 6.32 -6.13 1.58
C ARG A 19 6.39 -7.38 2.45
N ILE A 20 6.38 -7.25 3.77
CA ILE A 20 6.39 -8.42 4.68
C ILE A 20 5.16 -9.30 4.41
N LEU A 21 3.99 -8.68 4.20
CA LEU A 21 2.76 -9.41 3.89
C LEU A 21 2.82 -10.09 2.52
N MET A 22 3.34 -9.41 1.48
CA MET A 22 3.55 -10.02 0.15
C MET A 22 4.50 -11.22 0.19
N LEU A 23 5.58 -11.11 0.96
CA LEU A 23 6.51 -12.21 1.17
C LEU A 23 5.85 -13.37 1.92
N HIS A 24 5.03 -13.09 2.93
CA HIS A 24 4.27 -14.13 3.63
C HIS A 24 3.30 -14.87 2.71
N GLU A 25 2.54 -14.16 1.88
CA GLU A 25 1.67 -14.78 0.88
C GLU A 25 2.44 -15.68 -0.08
N THR A 26 3.65 -15.27 -0.46
CA THR A 26 4.55 -16.12 -1.27
C THR A 26 4.85 -17.44 -0.55
N VAL A 27 5.16 -17.40 0.75
CA VAL A 27 5.41 -18.61 1.57
C VAL A 27 4.17 -19.51 1.58
N LEU A 28 2.98 -18.94 1.77
CA LEU A 28 1.73 -19.70 1.81
C LEU A 28 1.43 -20.37 0.46
N VAL A 29 1.72 -19.71 -0.66
CA VAL A 29 1.47 -20.23 -2.01
C VAL A 29 2.45 -21.35 -2.39
N VAL A 30 3.75 -21.16 -2.12
CA VAL A 30 4.78 -22.12 -2.57
C VAL A 30 5.06 -23.24 -1.57
N GLY A 31 4.63 -23.07 -0.32
CA GLY A 31 4.92 -23.96 0.80
C GLY A 31 6.30 -23.73 1.42
N GLU A 32 6.44 -24.07 2.70
CA GLU A 32 7.65 -23.78 3.50
C GLU A 32 8.94 -24.33 2.89
N GLU A 33 8.90 -25.53 2.29
CA GLU A 33 10.09 -26.17 1.73
C GLU A 33 10.69 -25.38 0.57
N LYS A 34 9.83 -24.95 -0.38
CA LYS A 34 10.27 -24.13 -1.50
C LYS A 34 10.63 -22.71 -1.05
N ALA A 35 9.88 -22.18 -0.08
CA ALA A 35 10.16 -20.88 0.50
C ALA A 35 11.55 -20.78 1.14
N ARG A 36 12.02 -21.84 1.82
CA ARG A 36 13.38 -21.87 2.41
C ARG A 36 14.50 -21.62 1.40
N HIS A 37 14.29 -21.99 0.14
CA HIS A 37 15.28 -21.83 -0.93
C HIS A 37 14.99 -20.63 -1.85
N ASN A 38 14.01 -19.79 -1.52
CA ASN A 38 13.68 -18.62 -2.31
C ASN A 38 14.66 -17.47 -1.98
N PRO A 39 15.47 -16.99 -2.95
CA PRO A 39 16.45 -15.93 -2.69
C PRO A 39 15.80 -14.61 -2.24
N MET A 40 14.60 -14.28 -2.75
CA MET A 40 13.89 -13.07 -2.36
C MET A 40 13.51 -13.08 -0.87
N LEU A 41 13.11 -14.23 -0.32
CA LEU A 41 12.78 -14.32 1.11
C LEU A 41 14.04 -14.15 1.99
N GLN A 42 15.19 -14.59 1.51
CA GLN A 42 16.47 -14.42 2.20
C GLN A 42 16.97 -12.97 2.11
N ASP A 43 17.01 -12.40 0.90
CA ASP A 43 17.53 -11.05 0.67
C ASP A 43 16.71 -9.97 1.38
N TYR A 44 15.39 -10.18 1.49
CA TYR A 44 14.50 -9.28 2.21
C TYR A 44 14.29 -9.66 3.69
N LEU A 45 15.07 -10.62 4.20
CA LEU A 45 15.07 -11.02 5.61
C LEU A 45 13.66 -11.34 6.13
N TYR A 46 12.93 -12.18 5.41
CA TYR A 46 11.59 -12.58 5.79
C TYR A 46 11.56 -13.21 7.19
N ASP A 47 10.66 -12.72 8.03
CA ASP A 47 10.39 -13.27 9.36
C ASP A 47 8.87 -13.43 9.53
N GLN A 48 8.42 -14.65 9.80
CA GLN A 48 7.02 -14.96 10.05
C GLN A 48 6.49 -14.23 11.30
N ALA A 49 7.33 -13.99 12.31
CA ALA A 49 6.94 -13.26 13.51
C ALA A 49 6.61 -11.79 13.23
N ALA A 50 7.11 -11.23 12.11
CA ALA A 50 6.85 -9.84 11.72
C ALA A 50 5.51 -9.64 10.99
N VAL A 51 4.82 -10.71 10.58
CA VAL A 51 3.61 -10.63 9.75
C VAL A 51 2.45 -9.94 10.47
N GLU A 52 2.05 -10.41 11.65
CA GLU A 52 0.94 -9.81 12.38
C GLU A 52 1.25 -8.37 12.85
N PRO A 53 2.45 -8.06 13.37
CA PRO A 53 2.86 -6.68 13.64
C PRO A 53 2.78 -5.77 12.41
N ALA A 54 3.20 -6.24 11.24
CA ALA A 54 3.12 -5.50 9.98
C ALA A 54 1.66 -5.19 9.62
N ARG A 55 0.78 -6.19 9.73
CA ARG A 55 -0.66 -6.04 9.47
C ARG A 55 -1.29 -4.99 10.39
N GLN A 56 -1.01 -5.06 11.70
CA GLN A 56 -1.55 -4.10 12.67
C GLN A 56 -1.09 -2.67 12.43
N ARG A 57 0.16 -2.47 12.01
CA ARG A 57 0.68 -1.14 11.67
C ARG A 57 -0.03 -0.54 10.46
N ILE A 58 -0.26 -1.33 9.41
CA ILE A 58 -0.99 -0.86 8.23
C ILE A 58 -2.43 -0.50 8.60
N LEU A 59 -3.12 -1.35 9.38
CA LEU A 59 -4.48 -1.06 9.84
C LEU A 59 -4.55 0.22 10.68
N ALA A 60 -3.60 0.45 11.58
CA ALA A 60 -3.52 1.68 12.37
C ALA A 60 -3.31 2.92 11.51
N LEU A 61 -2.44 2.85 10.50
CA LEU A 61 -2.23 3.95 9.56
C LEU A 61 -3.46 4.21 8.70
N MET A 62 -4.14 3.16 8.23
CA MET A 62 -5.39 3.28 7.47
C MET A 62 -6.48 3.97 8.31
N ASP A 63 -6.63 3.62 9.58
CA ASP A 63 -7.56 4.28 10.51
C ASP A 63 -7.19 5.75 10.74
N TYR A 64 -5.90 6.04 10.95
CA TYR A 64 -5.40 7.41 11.07
C TYR A 64 -5.72 8.24 9.82
N LEU A 65 -5.36 7.75 8.63
CA LEU A 65 -5.60 8.44 7.36
C LEU A 65 -7.10 8.61 7.08
N THR A 66 -7.92 7.61 7.38
CA THR A 66 -9.39 7.68 7.27
C THR A 66 -9.93 8.85 8.11
N LYS A 67 -9.53 8.93 9.38
CA LYS A 67 -9.95 10.01 10.28
C LYS A 67 -9.41 11.36 9.84
N HIS A 68 -8.18 11.39 9.32
CA HIS A 68 -7.51 12.61 8.87
C HIS A 68 -8.17 13.18 7.62
N ILE A 69 -8.39 12.36 6.60
CA ILE A 69 -9.04 12.77 5.33
C ILE A 69 -10.47 13.24 5.58
N ASN A 70 -11.25 12.54 6.43
CA ASN A 70 -12.61 12.96 6.76
C ASN A 70 -12.69 14.32 7.47
N LYS A 71 -11.61 14.78 8.10
CA LYS A 71 -11.52 16.10 8.72
C LYS A 71 -10.92 17.17 7.80
N SER A 72 -10.38 16.77 6.64
CA SER A 72 -9.77 17.70 5.70
C SER A 72 -10.85 18.42 4.91
N GLU A 73 -10.92 19.74 5.06
CA GLU A 73 -11.83 20.60 4.28
C GLU A 73 -11.25 20.92 2.89
N SER A 74 -9.93 20.98 2.76
CA SER A 74 -9.26 21.25 1.49
C SER A 74 -9.26 20.04 0.54
N GLY A 75 -9.48 18.85 1.09
CA GLY A 75 -9.33 17.60 0.39
C GLY A 75 -7.88 17.20 0.16
N TYR A 76 -6.87 17.88 0.72
CA TYR A 76 -5.48 17.40 0.69
C TYR A 76 -5.07 16.84 2.06
N LEU A 77 -4.03 16.02 2.10
CA LEU A 77 -3.49 15.50 3.36
C LEU A 77 -2.88 16.62 4.20
N ILE A 78 -2.31 17.66 3.60
CA ILE A 78 -1.64 18.74 4.34
C ILE A 78 -1.89 20.08 3.66
N GLY A 79 -2.50 21.01 4.40
CA GLY A 79 -2.79 22.36 3.89
C GLY A 79 -3.82 22.33 2.76
N ASP A 80 -3.80 23.37 1.92
CA ASP A 80 -4.87 23.63 0.96
C ASP A 80 -4.52 23.31 -0.51
N ASN A 81 -3.35 22.73 -0.75
CA ASN A 81 -2.83 22.45 -2.09
C ASN A 81 -2.21 21.06 -2.16
N LEU A 82 -2.00 20.56 -3.38
CA LEU A 82 -1.31 19.30 -3.63
C LEU A 82 0.08 19.33 -3.00
N THR A 83 0.42 18.28 -2.25
CA THR A 83 1.74 18.05 -1.70
C THR A 83 2.28 16.69 -2.12
N ALA A 84 3.57 16.47 -1.86
CA ALA A 84 4.17 15.16 -2.06
C ALA A 84 3.44 14.06 -1.26
N ALA A 85 2.92 14.34 -0.06
CA ALA A 85 2.23 13.32 0.73
C ALA A 85 1.01 12.74 -0.01
N ASP A 86 0.25 13.59 -0.71
CA ASP A 86 -0.91 13.19 -1.51
C ASP A 86 -0.48 12.25 -2.66
N ILE A 87 0.59 12.61 -3.35
CA ILE A 87 1.14 11.86 -4.49
C ILE A 87 1.68 10.49 -4.03
N TYR A 88 2.50 10.49 -2.97
CA TYR A 88 3.05 9.25 -2.41
C TYR A 88 1.94 8.31 -1.97
N TYR A 89 0.92 8.82 -1.26
CA TYR A 89 -0.21 8.02 -0.88
C TYR A 89 -0.98 7.48 -2.10
N ALA A 90 -1.23 8.32 -3.12
CA ALA A 90 -1.97 7.91 -4.31
C ALA A 90 -1.32 6.72 -5.01
N TYR A 91 0.00 6.76 -5.24
CA TYR A 91 0.71 5.62 -5.84
C TYR A 91 0.80 4.41 -4.89
N ILE A 92 1.24 4.60 -3.64
CA ILE A 92 1.49 3.50 -2.69
C ILE A 92 0.21 2.76 -2.30
N SER A 93 -0.93 3.44 -2.26
CA SER A 93 -2.22 2.82 -1.97
C SER A 93 -2.62 1.72 -2.98
N ASN A 94 -2.02 1.68 -4.17
CA ASN A 94 -2.20 0.56 -5.11
C ASN A 94 -1.67 -0.78 -4.58
N VAL A 95 -0.75 -0.79 -3.61
CA VAL A 95 -0.28 -2.02 -2.94
C VAL A 95 -1.32 -2.55 -1.94
N ILE A 96 -2.15 -1.66 -1.37
CA ILE A 96 -3.26 -2.05 -0.49
C ILE A 96 -4.46 -2.50 -1.31
N ARG A 97 -4.80 -1.76 -2.37
CA ARG A 97 -5.91 -2.06 -3.26
C ARG A 97 -5.56 -1.54 -4.66
N PRO A 98 -5.18 -2.41 -5.61
CA PRO A 98 -4.77 -1.95 -6.93
C PRO A 98 -5.94 -1.34 -7.69
N GLN A 99 -5.69 -0.24 -8.42
CA GLN A 99 -6.60 0.25 -9.45
C GLN A 99 -6.79 -0.81 -10.54
N SER A 100 -7.84 -0.68 -11.37
CA SER A 100 -8.09 -1.59 -12.49
C SER A 100 -6.88 -1.66 -13.43
N HIS A 101 -6.77 -2.76 -14.19
CA HIS A 101 -5.66 -2.92 -15.15
C HIS A 101 -5.62 -1.81 -16.21
N GLU A 102 -6.79 -1.27 -16.58
CA GLU A 102 -6.90 -0.15 -17.51
C GLU A 102 -6.27 1.13 -16.97
N LEU A 103 -6.31 1.37 -15.65
CA LEU A 103 -5.77 2.58 -15.02
C LEU A 103 -4.32 2.39 -14.54
N ASN A 104 -4.01 1.21 -14.02
CA ASN A 104 -2.68 0.85 -13.53
C ASN A 104 -2.25 -0.49 -14.18
N PRO A 105 -1.71 -0.44 -15.41
CA PRO A 105 -1.27 -1.63 -16.11
C PRO A 105 -0.04 -2.21 -15.40
N MET A 106 -0.14 -3.47 -14.98
CA MET A 106 0.95 -4.21 -14.34
C MET A 106 0.88 -5.69 -14.69
N PRO A 107 2.00 -6.43 -14.65
CA PRO A 107 1.99 -7.88 -14.87
C PRO A 107 1.01 -8.59 -13.94
N GLN A 108 0.29 -9.59 -14.47
CA GLN A 108 -0.76 -10.29 -13.72
C GLN A 108 -0.26 -10.90 -12.40
N GLY A 109 0.95 -11.44 -12.38
CA GLY A 109 1.54 -12.00 -11.16
C GLY A 109 1.68 -10.96 -10.04
N LEU A 110 2.15 -9.75 -10.37
CA LEU A 110 2.29 -8.65 -9.41
C LEU A 110 0.92 -8.18 -8.90
N ARG A 111 -0.06 -8.05 -9.81
CA ARG A 111 -1.43 -7.71 -9.46
C ARG A 111 -2.03 -8.70 -8.47
N THR A 112 -1.87 -10.00 -8.74
CA THR A 112 -2.35 -11.06 -7.85
C THR A 112 -1.70 -10.96 -6.47
N SER A 113 -0.41 -10.62 -6.36
CA SER A 113 0.23 -10.38 -5.06
C SER A 113 -0.39 -9.21 -4.29
N TYR A 114 -0.72 -8.09 -4.94
CA TYR A 114 -1.39 -6.96 -4.27
C TYR A 114 -2.83 -7.30 -3.87
N GLU A 115 -3.57 -8.03 -4.71
CA GLU A 115 -4.93 -8.48 -4.40
C GLU A 115 -4.98 -9.47 -3.23
N LEU A 116 -3.93 -10.29 -3.04
CA LEU A 116 -3.81 -11.15 -1.87
C LEU A 116 -3.58 -10.32 -0.60
N VAL A 117 -2.73 -9.31 -0.67
CA VAL A 117 -2.49 -8.38 0.44
C VAL A 117 -3.78 -7.64 0.84
N GLU A 118 -4.59 -7.18 -0.14
CA GLU A 118 -5.88 -6.54 0.13
C GLU A 118 -6.77 -7.40 1.04
N LYS A 119 -6.84 -8.72 0.79
CA LYS A 119 -7.68 -9.65 1.55
C LYS A 119 -7.29 -9.74 3.03
N LEU A 120 -6.04 -9.45 3.39
CA LEU A 120 -5.56 -9.47 4.77
C LEU A 120 -6.14 -8.34 5.64
N PHE A 121 -6.63 -7.28 5.00
CA PHE A 121 -7.19 -6.11 5.68
C PHE A 121 -8.73 -6.14 5.74
N GLY A 122 -9.36 -7.11 5.07
CA GLY A 122 -10.81 -7.14 4.92
C GLY A 122 -11.31 -5.97 4.07
N LYS A 123 -12.28 -5.20 4.58
CA LYS A 123 -12.85 -4.08 3.82
C LYS A 123 -11.99 -2.83 4.00
N VAL A 124 -11.26 -2.45 2.94
CA VAL A 124 -10.57 -1.16 2.87
C VAL A 124 -11.60 -0.01 2.92
N PRO A 125 -11.43 1.00 3.81
CA PRO A 125 -12.33 2.14 3.88
C PRO A 125 -12.44 2.88 2.54
N SER A 126 -13.65 3.19 2.08
CA SER A 126 -13.84 3.84 0.77
C SER A 126 -13.17 5.21 0.70
N VAL A 127 -13.17 5.98 1.78
CA VAL A 127 -12.53 7.31 1.85
C VAL A 127 -11.06 7.30 1.41
N LEU A 128 -10.34 6.20 1.69
CA LEU A 128 -8.95 6.02 1.32
C LEU A 128 -8.78 5.83 -0.19
N ILE A 129 -9.76 5.20 -0.83
CA ILE A 129 -9.81 4.91 -2.26
C ILE A 129 -10.32 6.13 -3.01
N ASP A 130 -11.39 6.75 -2.54
CA ASP A 130 -11.98 7.97 -3.09
C ASP A 130 -10.95 9.12 -3.06
N PHE A 131 -10.16 9.21 -1.98
CA PHE A 131 -9.06 10.17 -1.89
C PHE A 131 -8.00 9.93 -2.97
N ARG A 132 -7.53 8.68 -3.12
CA ARG A 132 -6.55 8.29 -4.14
C ARG A 132 -7.06 8.65 -5.53
N ASP A 133 -8.28 8.21 -5.86
CA ASP A 133 -8.86 8.36 -7.19
C ASP A 133 -9.02 9.84 -7.55
N ARG A 134 -9.45 10.68 -6.60
CA ARG A 134 -9.50 12.14 -6.79
C ARG A 134 -8.12 12.77 -7.00
N ILE A 135 -7.06 12.30 -6.32
CA ILE A 135 -5.70 12.80 -6.55
C ILE A 135 -5.25 12.45 -7.97
N PHE A 136 -5.51 11.23 -8.44
CA PHE A 136 -5.23 10.88 -9.84
C PHE A 136 -6.03 11.75 -10.80
N GLU A 137 -7.36 11.79 -10.67
CA GLU A 137 -8.25 12.55 -11.56
C GLU A 137 -7.85 14.02 -11.70
N LYS A 138 -7.43 14.66 -10.59
CA LYS A 138 -7.12 16.09 -10.60
C LYS A 138 -5.68 16.41 -10.99
N HIS A 139 -4.72 15.55 -10.68
CA HIS A 139 -3.30 15.94 -10.65
C HIS A 139 -2.33 14.96 -11.30
N LEU A 140 -2.72 13.71 -11.53
CA LEU A 140 -1.81 12.69 -12.04
C LEU A 140 -2.32 12.11 -13.36
N GLU A 141 -1.40 11.68 -14.21
CA GLU A 141 -1.75 11.08 -15.48
C GLU A 141 -2.26 9.64 -15.30
N LEU A 142 -3.33 9.31 -16.02
CA LEU A 142 -3.86 7.95 -16.18
C LEU A 142 -4.08 7.65 -17.68
N PRO A 143 -3.83 6.42 -18.14
CA PRO A 143 -3.27 5.30 -17.38
C PRO A 143 -1.83 5.55 -16.93
N VAL A 144 -1.41 4.92 -15.84
CA VAL A 144 -0.02 5.01 -15.38
C VAL A 144 0.90 4.46 -16.48
N ASN A 145 1.90 5.25 -16.89
CA ASN A 145 2.89 4.89 -17.90
C ASN A 145 4.26 4.67 -17.24
N PHE A 146 4.99 3.63 -17.66
CA PHE A 146 6.27 3.18 -17.08
C PHE A 146 7.39 3.14 -18.13
#